data_AF-A0A948TES6-F1
#
_entry.id   AF-A0A948TES6-F1
#
_cell.length_a   1.000
_cell.length_b   1.000
_cell.length_c   1.000
_cell.angle_alpha   90.00
_cell.angle_beta   90.00
_cell.angle_gamma   90.00
#
_symmetry.space_group_name_H-M   'P 1'
#
loop_
_entity.id
_entity.type
_entity.pdbx_description
1 polymer ?
#
loop_
_entity_poly.entity_id
_entity_poly.type
_entity_poly.pdbx_seq_one_letter_code
_entity_poly.pdbx_strand_id
1 'polypeptide(L)'
;MQDQARRLDGNAAVLRLTRSYDSDNYKYELFADLNEAGLTVLVSSKQLEPQDLLALYDTRQYMDAVFALQDNAYSFDPKGSRSEATVRGHLLLTFMAAVVTRKLQELSAQLVDTTDSMLQHLRNHKCMVSGEEIAIAKVPTSVAQIYEAAHIKCPSVLTHSLWLEQHRSK
;
A
#
# COMPACT_ATOMS: atom_id res chain seq x y z
N MET A 1 33.28 15.58 -21.40
CA MET A 1 33.43 14.41 -20.49
C MET A 1 32.07 13.73 -20.46
N GLN A 2 31.99 12.49 -20.94
CA GLN A 2 30.84 11.93 -21.66
C GLN A 2 29.60 11.63 -20.78
N ASP A 3 28.47 12.24 -21.14
CA ASP A 3 27.14 11.84 -20.70
C ASP A 3 26.81 10.47 -21.32
N GLN A 4 26.77 9.42 -20.50
CA GLN A 4 26.33 8.09 -20.96
C GLN A 4 24.81 7.99 -20.82
N ALA A 5 24.09 8.50 -21.79
CA ALA A 5 22.68 8.19 -21.97
C ALA A 5 22.54 6.73 -22.45
N ARG A 6 22.14 5.81 -21.56
CA ARG A 6 21.64 4.50 -21.97
C ARG A 6 20.18 4.66 -22.38
N ARG A 7 19.90 4.47 -23.67
CA ARG A 7 18.53 4.28 -24.16
C ARG A 7 18.02 2.92 -23.66
N LEU A 8 16.91 2.94 -22.94
CA LEU A 8 16.07 1.77 -22.73
C LEU A 8 14.98 1.82 -23.81
N ASP A 9 14.57 0.67 -24.34
CA ASP A 9 13.53 0.62 -25.39
C ASP A 9 12.22 1.27 -24.90
N GLY A 10 11.66 2.17 -25.72
CA GLY A 10 10.55 3.06 -25.37
C GLY A 10 11.02 4.48 -25.02
N ASN A 11 10.11 5.46 -24.95
CA ASN A 11 10.39 6.89 -24.72
C ASN A 11 11.05 7.25 -23.36
N ALA A 12 11.74 6.30 -22.71
CA ALA A 12 12.40 6.48 -21.42
C ALA A 12 13.92 6.57 -21.60
N ALA A 13 14.49 7.74 -21.31
CA ALA A 13 15.93 7.96 -21.22
C ALA A 13 16.33 8.14 -19.75
N VAL A 14 17.32 7.37 -19.30
CA VAL A 14 17.90 7.52 -17.96
C VAL A 14 19.03 8.52 -18.05
N LEU A 15 18.77 9.75 -17.63
CA LEU A 15 19.80 10.77 -17.49
C LEU A 15 20.39 10.69 -16.09
N ARG A 16 21.62 10.16 -16.00
CA ARG A 16 22.39 10.20 -14.75
C ARG A 16 22.95 11.60 -14.62
N LEU A 17 22.22 12.48 -13.92
CA LEU A 17 22.71 13.81 -13.57
C LEU A 17 23.90 13.66 -12.62
N THR A 18 25.08 13.54 -13.20
CA THR A 18 26.33 13.53 -12.46
C THR A 18 26.57 14.96 -12.01
N ARG A 19 26.65 15.16 -10.69
CA ARG A 19 26.68 16.46 -10.03
C ARG A 19 27.78 17.38 -10.59
N SER A 20 27.43 18.24 -11.54
CA SER A 20 28.03 19.56 -11.77
C SER A 20 27.28 20.23 -12.92
N TYR A 21 26.50 21.28 -12.70
CA TYR A 21 26.35 22.41 -13.64
C TYR A 21 25.73 23.59 -12.89
N ASP A 22 26.46 24.71 -12.95
CA ASP A 22 26.46 25.80 -11.97
C ASP A 22 25.75 27.06 -12.52
N SER A 23 24.62 26.91 -13.20
CA SER A 23 23.76 28.05 -13.54
C SER A 23 22.29 27.70 -13.42
N ASP A 24 21.54 28.56 -12.71
CA ASP A 24 20.12 28.31 -12.47
C ASP A 24 19.27 28.49 -13.73
N ASN A 25 19.67 29.35 -14.67
CA ASN A 25 18.95 29.57 -15.94
C ASN A 25 18.85 28.32 -16.81
N TYR A 26 19.93 27.53 -16.92
CA TYR A 26 19.96 26.36 -17.80
C TYR A 26 19.05 25.23 -17.31
N LYS A 27 18.81 25.14 -15.99
CA LYS A 27 17.90 24.15 -15.41
C LYS A 27 16.45 24.42 -15.81
N TYR A 28 16.05 25.68 -15.91
CA TYR A 28 14.70 26.08 -16.30
C TYR A 28 14.45 25.89 -17.80
N GLU A 29 15.42 26.21 -18.65
CA GLU A 29 15.34 25.99 -20.10
C GLU A 29 15.25 24.49 -20.42
N LEU A 30 16.13 23.68 -19.82
CA LEU A 30 16.09 22.22 -20.00
C LEU A 30 14.75 21.62 -19.51
N PHE A 31 14.23 22.10 -18.38
CA PHE A 31 12.93 21.64 -17.88
C PHE A 31 11.78 22.05 -18.81
N ALA A 32 11.82 23.26 -19.36
CA ALA A 32 10.81 23.74 -20.31
C ALA A 32 10.81 22.90 -21.60
N ASP A 33 11.98 22.63 -22.17
CA ASP A 33 12.14 21.81 -23.39
C ASP A 33 11.66 20.37 -23.17
N LEU A 34 11.99 19.77 -22.02
CA LEU A 34 11.53 18.43 -21.66
C LEU A 34 10.01 18.39 -21.44
N ASN A 35 9.45 19.42 -20.82
CA ASN A 35 8.01 19.51 -20.59
C ASN A 35 7.24 19.76 -21.90
N GLU A 36 7.74 20.59 -22.81
CA GLU A 36 7.16 20.80 -24.14
C GLU A 36 7.18 19.52 -24.98
N ALA A 37 8.24 18.70 -24.85
CA ALA A 37 8.32 17.38 -25.46
C ALA A 37 7.41 16.31 -24.79
N GLY A 38 6.69 16.66 -23.72
CA GLY A 38 5.83 15.73 -22.97
C GLY A 38 6.61 14.69 -22.16
N LEU A 39 7.88 14.94 -21.86
CA LEU A 39 8.74 14.02 -21.13
C LEU A 39 8.59 14.25 -19.62
N THR A 40 8.33 13.17 -18.87
CA THR A 40 8.30 13.20 -17.41
C THR A 40 9.69 12.88 -16.85
N VAL A 41 10.20 13.73 -15.97
CA VAL A 41 11.53 13.57 -15.35
C VAL A 41 11.37 13.16 -13.88
N LEU A 42 11.96 12.02 -13.52
CA LEU A 42 12.06 11.58 -12.13
C LEU A 42 13.44 11.91 -11.58
N VAL A 43 13.48 12.53 -10.39
CA VAL A 43 14.73 12.95 -9.74
C VAL A 43 14.81 12.32 -8.35
N SER A 44 15.97 11.74 -8.03
CA SER A 44 16.25 11.16 -6.71
C SER A 44 17.59 11.64 -6.19
N SER A 45 17.65 11.95 -4.89
CA SER A 45 18.89 12.23 -4.17
C SER A 45 19.70 10.96 -3.90
N LYS A 46 19.06 9.79 -3.97
CA LYS A 46 19.68 8.48 -3.80
C LYS A 46 20.03 7.89 -5.16
N GLN A 47 21.19 7.24 -5.23
CA GLN A 47 21.58 6.45 -6.39
C GLN A 47 20.75 5.17 -6.40
N LEU A 48 19.75 5.13 -7.29
CA LEU A 48 18.83 4.01 -7.47
C LEU A 48 18.92 3.52 -8.91
N GLU A 49 18.66 2.23 -9.13
CA GLU A 49 18.44 1.74 -10.49
C GLU A 49 17.09 2.28 -11.02
N PRO A 50 16.96 2.50 -12.33
CA PRO A 50 15.76 3.13 -12.90
C PRO A 50 14.45 2.42 -12.55
N GLN A 51 14.47 1.08 -12.49
CA GLN A 51 13.31 0.27 -12.15
C GLN A 51 12.87 0.49 -10.69
N ASP A 52 13.83 0.62 -9.78
CA ASP A 52 13.57 0.89 -8.37
C ASP A 52 13.06 2.32 -8.16
N LEU A 53 13.57 3.28 -8.95
CA LEU A 53 13.10 4.66 -8.92
C LEU A 53 11.65 4.78 -9.41
N LEU A 54 11.30 4.05 -10.48
CA LEU A 54 9.94 3.99 -10.98
C LEU A 54 9.00 3.34 -9.96
N ALA A 55 9.38 2.18 -9.39
CA ALA A 55 8.59 1.52 -8.35
C ALA A 55 8.39 2.40 -7.10
N LEU A 56 9.42 3.18 -6.72
CA LEU A 56 9.31 4.16 -5.64
C LEU A 56 8.35 5.30 -6.01
N TYR A 57 8.41 5.78 -7.26
CA TYR A 57 7.49 6.78 -7.76
C TYR A 57 6.04 6.26 -7.79
N ASP A 58 5.80 4.99 -8.12
CA ASP A 58 4.48 4.37 -8.11
C ASP A 58 3.86 4.36 -6.71
N THR A 59 4.68 4.41 -5.65
CA THR A 59 4.19 4.59 -4.27
C THR A 59 3.43 5.90 -4.11
N ARG A 60 3.77 6.94 -4.87
CA ARG A 60 2.99 8.20 -4.91
C ARG A 60 1.57 7.94 -5.41
N GLN A 61 1.43 7.25 -6.53
CA GLN A 61 0.11 6.93 -7.10
C GLN A 61 -0.71 6.07 -6.15
N TYR A 62 -0.07 5.11 -5.46
CA TYR A 62 -0.71 4.33 -4.41
C TYR A 62 -1.26 5.23 -3.28
N MET A 63 -0.47 6.21 -2.81
CA MET A 63 -0.90 7.15 -1.79
C MET A 63 -2.04 8.04 -2.28
N ASP A 64 -2.01 8.50 -3.52
CA ASP A 64 -3.09 9.27 -4.14
C ASP A 64 -4.41 8.46 -4.15
N ALA A 65 -4.34 7.15 -4.41
CA ALA A 65 -5.50 6.26 -4.32
C ALA A 65 -6.01 6.11 -2.88
N VAL A 66 -5.14 6.09 -1.87
CA VAL A 66 -5.54 6.11 -0.45
C VAL A 66 -6.22 7.44 -0.10
N PHE A 67 -5.69 8.56 -0.58
CA PHE A 67 -6.29 9.88 -0.39
C PHE A 67 -7.58 10.09 -1.21
N ALA A 68 -7.83 9.32 -2.26
CA ALA A 68 -9.12 9.35 -2.95
C ALA A 68 -10.26 8.70 -2.13
N LEU A 69 -9.94 7.87 -1.12
CA LEU A 69 -10.95 7.27 -0.23
C LEU A 69 -11.57 8.30 0.72
N GLN A 70 -10.92 9.46 0.88
CA GLN A 70 -11.37 10.55 1.76
C GLN A 70 -12.71 11.14 1.30
N ASP A 71 -12.89 11.28 -0.01
CA ASP A 71 -14.03 11.99 -0.59
C ASP A 71 -15.35 11.22 -0.49
N ASN A 72 -15.30 9.89 -0.24
CA ASN A 72 -16.47 9.02 -0.35
C ASN A 72 -16.93 8.35 0.97
N ALA A 73 -16.02 8.05 1.92
CA ALA A 73 -16.37 7.26 3.11
C ALA A 73 -15.64 7.65 4.40
N TYR A 74 -14.52 8.37 4.28
CA TYR A 74 -13.66 8.72 5.41
C TYR A 74 -13.54 10.23 5.49
N SER A 75 -14.47 10.88 6.20
CA SER A 75 -14.39 12.32 6.42
C SER A 75 -13.12 12.66 7.20
N PHE A 76 -12.09 13.15 6.51
CA PHE A 76 -10.92 13.74 7.16
C PHE A 76 -11.24 15.06 7.84
N ASP A 77 -12.44 15.61 7.61
CA ASP A 77 -12.98 16.74 8.35
C ASP A 77 -13.38 16.27 9.76
N PRO A 78 -12.64 16.67 10.81
CA PRO A 78 -12.95 16.35 12.18
C PRO A 78 -14.05 17.30 12.67
N LYS A 79 -15.28 17.11 12.18
CA LYS A 79 -16.41 17.97 12.53
C LYS A 79 -16.59 18.00 14.05
N GLY A 80 -16.42 19.18 14.63
CA GLY A 80 -16.63 19.42 16.07
C GLY A 80 -15.44 19.11 16.98
N SER A 81 -14.22 18.92 16.46
CA SER A 81 -13.03 18.76 17.31
C SER A 81 -12.70 20.04 18.08
N ARG A 82 -12.54 19.93 19.41
CA ARG A 82 -12.27 21.06 20.31
C ARG A 82 -10.78 21.39 20.53
N SER A 83 -9.86 20.56 20.05
CA SER A 83 -8.40 20.77 20.22
C SER A 83 -7.59 20.24 19.05
N GLU A 84 -6.40 20.79 18.85
CA GLU A 84 -5.44 20.35 17.82
C GLU A 84 -5.01 18.88 18.01
N ALA A 85 -4.86 18.43 19.26
CA ALA A 85 -4.54 17.04 19.57
C ALA A 85 -5.63 16.08 19.06
N THR A 86 -6.90 16.46 19.20
CA THR A 86 -8.05 15.68 18.69
C THR A 86 -8.04 15.62 17.16
N VAL A 87 -7.75 16.74 16.48
CA VAL A 87 -7.61 16.78 15.02
C VAL A 87 -6.51 15.83 14.56
N ARG A 88 -5.31 15.91 15.15
CA ARG A 88 -4.19 15.04 14.80
C ARG A 88 -4.50 13.56 15.00
N GLY A 89 -5.16 13.22 16.11
CA GLY A 89 -5.60 11.85 16.39
C GLY A 89 -6.62 11.35 15.36
N HIS A 90 -7.61 12.17 15.01
CA HIS A 90 -8.62 11.85 14.00
C HIS A 90 -7.98 11.59 12.64
N LEU A 91 -7.10 12.48 12.18
CA LEU A 91 -6.40 12.34 10.90
C LEU A 91 -5.56 11.06 10.86
N LEU A 92 -4.85 10.74 11.94
CA LEU A 92 -4.04 9.53 12.04
C LEU A 92 -4.91 8.25 11.93
N LEU A 93 -5.99 8.18 12.71
CA LEU A 93 -6.89 7.02 12.69
C LEU A 93 -7.58 6.86 11.35
N THR A 94 -8.03 7.97 10.76
CA THR A 94 -8.70 7.96 9.46
C THR A 94 -7.74 7.56 8.35
N PHE A 95 -6.48 8.01 8.42
CA PHE A 95 -5.43 7.56 7.51
C PHE A 95 -5.14 6.06 7.64
N MET A 96 -4.97 5.55 8.87
CA MET A 96 -4.79 4.11 9.10
C MET A 96 -5.97 3.29 8.56
N ALA A 97 -7.20 3.74 8.80
CA ALA A 97 -8.40 3.08 8.30
C ALA A 97 -8.43 3.07 6.76
N ALA A 98 -8.10 4.19 6.10
CA ALA A 98 -8.03 4.26 4.64
C ALA A 98 -6.98 3.31 4.06
N VAL A 99 -5.80 3.20 4.69
CA VAL A 99 -4.75 2.25 4.28
C VAL A 99 -5.23 0.80 4.41
N VAL A 100 -5.86 0.44 5.53
CA VAL A 100 -6.41 -0.91 5.74
C VAL A 100 -7.48 -1.23 4.69
N THR A 101 -8.40 -0.29 4.44
CA THR A 101 -9.45 -0.45 3.43
C THR A 101 -8.86 -0.62 2.03
N ARG A 102 -7.84 0.17 1.67
CA ARG A 102 -7.16 0.02 0.39
C ARG A 102 -6.53 -1.36 0.24
N LYS A 103 -5.90 -1.88 1.30
CA LYS A 103 -5.33 -3.24 1.30
C LYS A 103 -6.38 -4.33 1.16
N LEU A 104 -7.54 -4.16 1.79
CA LEU A 104 -8.67 -5.08 1.64
C LEU A 104 -9.25 -5.04 0.22
N GLN A 105 -9.33 -3.88 -0.42
CA GLN A 105 -9.76 -3.74 -1.81
C GLN A 105 -8.76 -4.39 -2.79
N GLU A 106 -7.46 -4.25 -2.55
CA GLU A 106 -6.42 -4.91 -3.34
C GLU A 106 -6.51 -6.42 -3.23
N LEU A 107 -6.70 -6.93 -2.01
CA LEU A 107 -6.88 -8.36 -1.77
C LEU A 107 -8.15 -8.89 -2.45
N SER A 108 -9.28 -8.19 -2.33
CA SER A 108 -10.53 -8.64 -2.95
C SER A 108 -10.46 -8.59 -4.48
N ALA A 109 -9.73 -7.61 -5.06
CA ALA A 109 -9.51 -7.53 -6.50
C ALA A 109 -8.73 -8.73 -7.06
N GLN A 110 -7.78 -9.30 -6.30
CA GLN A 110 -7.07 -10.53 -6.70
C GLN A 110 -8.00 -11.75 -6.80
N LEU A 111 -9.08 -11.75 -6.03
CA LEU A 111 -10.05 -12.84 -5.94
C LEU A 111 -11.26 -12.66 -6.86
N VAL A 112 -11.27 -11.60 -7.69
CA VAL A 112 -12.42 -11.20 -8.52
C VAL A 112 -13.70 -11.07 -7.68
N ASP A 113 -13.54 -10.57 -6.45
CA ASP A 113 -14.63 -10.43 -5.48
C ASP A 113 -14.70 -9.01 -4.93
N THR A 114 -15.86 -8.65 -4.39
CA THR A 114 -16.04 -7.41 -3.65
C THR A 114 -15.51 -7.57 -2.24
N THR A 115 -15.02 -6.47 -1.65
CA THR A 115 -14.54 -6.49 -0.27
C THR A 115 -15.64 -6.93 0.71
N ASP A 116 -16.90 -6.53 0.48
CA ASP A 116 -18.03 -6.94 1.31
C ASP A 116 -18.28 -8.45 1.23
N SER A 117 -18.37 -9.02 0.01
CA SER A 117 -18.60 -10.46 -0.15
C SER A 117 -17.45 -11.30 0.42
N MET A 118 -16.20 -10.87 0.21
CA MET A 118 -15.03 -11.48 0.84
C MET A 118 -15.16 -11.51 2.37
N LEU A 119 -15.56 -10.40 2.99
CA LEU A 119 -15.78 -10.33 4.44
C LEU A 119 -16.97 -11.19 4.89
N GLN A 120 -18.03 -11.29 4.10
CA GLN A 120 -19.16 -12.19 4.37
C GLN A 120 -18.74 -13.66 4.35
N HIS A 121 -17.89 -14.07 3.40
CA HIS A 121 -17.31 -15.42 3.36
C HIS A 121 -16.49 -15.71 4.62
N LEU A 122 -15.60 -14.79 5.01
CA LEU A 122 -14.81 -14.91 6.23
C LEU A 122 -15.69 -14.99 7.48
N ARG A 123 -16.74 -14.16 7.59
CA ARG A 123 -17.69 -14.17 8.72
C ARG A 123 -18.37 -15.53 8.89
N ASN A 124 -18.60 -16.25 7.80
CA ASN A 124 -19.26 -17.54 7.82
C ASN A 124 -18.32 -18.70 8.18
N HIS A 125 -17.03 -18.44 8.39
CA HIS A 125 -16.10 -19.44 8.92
C HIS A 125 -16.31 -19.63 10.43
N LYS A 126 -17.06 -20.68 10.78
CA LYS A 126 -17.47 -20.95 12.16
C LYS A 126 -16.40 -21.70 12.95
N CYS A 127 -16.50 -21.63 14.27
CA CYS A 127 -15.75 -22.48 15.20
C CYS A 127 -16.69 -23.03 16.27
N MET A 128 -16.26 -24.10 16.93
CA MET A 128 -16.92 -24.69 18.10
C MET A 128 -16.05 -24.44 19.33
N VAL A 129 -16.66 -23.84 20.35
CA VAL A 129 -15.99 -23.57 21.63
C VAL A 129 -16.41 -24.65 22.63
N SER A 130 -15.44 -25.39 23.16
CA SER A 130 -15.66 -26.42 24.18
C SER A 130 -14.64 -26.27 25.30
N GLY A 131 -15.09 -25.73 26.45
CA GLY A 131 -14.19 -25.46 27.58
C GLY A 131 -13.06 -24.50 27.21
N GLU A 132 -11.81 -24.97 27.31
CA GLU A 132 -10.59 -24.20 26.99
C GLU A 132 -10.11 -24.37 25.54
N GLU A 133 -10.85 -25.12 24.72
CA GLU A 133 -10.51 -25.39 23.32
C GLU A 133 -11.49 -24.72 22.36
N ILE A 134 -10.93 -24.14 21.30
CA ILE A 134 -11.67 -23.63 20.15
C ILE A 134 -11.30 -24.49 18.95
N ALA A 135 -12.19 -25.39 18.57
CA ALA A 135 -12.05 -26.21 17.37
C ALA A 135 -12.57 -25.42 16.16
N ILE A 136 -11.71 -25.16 15.18
CA ILE A 136 -12.10 -24.41 13.98
C ILE A 136 -12.79 -25.36 13.01
N ALA A 137 -13.94 -24.96 12.46
CA ALA A 137 -14.67 -25.79 11.51
C ALA A 137 -13.86 -25.96 10.22
N LYS A 138 -14.20 -26.98 9.42
CA LYS A 138 -13.53 -27.18 8.13
C LYS A 138 -13.67 -25.93 7.27
N VAL A 139 -12.53 -25.40 6.81
CA VAL A 139 -12.46 -24.20 5.98
C VAL A 139 -13.23 -24.42 4.67
N PRO A 140 -14.28 -23.63 4.37
CA PRO A 140 -14.95 -23.66 3.07
C PRO A 140 -14.01 -23.23 1.93
N THR A 141 -14.25 -23.69 0.70
CA THR A 141 -13.36 -23.41 -0.46
C THR A 141 -13.18 -21.90 -0.71
N SER A 142 -14.26 -21.11 -0.58
CA SER A 142 -14.20 -19.65 -0.75
C SER A 142 -13.31 -18.98 0.31
N VAL A 143 -13.37 -19.45 1.56
CA VAL A 143 -12.54 -18.96 2.67
C VAL A 143 -11.09 -19.39 2.50
N ALA A 144 -10.84 -20.60 2.01
CA ALA A 144 -9.49 -21.11 1.76
C ALA A 144 -8.75 -20.26 0.72
N GLN A 145 -9.43 -19.88 -0.36
CA GLN A 145 -8.88 -18.98 -1.39
C GLN A 145 -8.51 -17.61 -0.79
N ILE A 146 -9.35 -17.06 0.09
CA ILE A 146 -9.07 -15.80 0.78
C ILE A 146 -7.84 -15.91 1.69
N TYR A 147 -7.73 -17.00 2.47
CA TYR A 147 -6.57 -17.21 3.33
C TYR A 147 -5.27 -17.40 2.54
N GLU A 148 -5.33 -18.10 1.40
CA GLU A 148 -4.18 -18.27 0.51
C GLU A 148 -3.71 -16.94 -0.08
N ALA A 149 -4.63 -16.14 -0.62
CA ALA A 149 -4.34 -14.81 -1.14
C ALA A 149 -3.80 -13.85 -0.05
N ALA A 150 -4.31 -13.98 1.18
CA ALA A 150 -3.85 -13.19 2.32
C ALA A 150 -2.57 -13.74 2.99
N HIS A 151 -2.04 -14.89 2.53
CA HIS A 151 -0.95 -15.62 3.17
C HIS A 151 -1.18 -15.94 4.66
N ILE A 152 -2.43 -16.22 5.04
CA ILE A 152 -2.84 -16.54 6.40
C ILE A 152 -2.91 -18.06 6.57
N LYS A 153 -2.23 -18.59 7.59
CA LYS A 153 -2.36 -20.00 7.99
C LYS A 153 -3.40 -20.12 9.09
N CYS A 154 -4.53 -20.76 8.78
CA CYS A 154 -5.59 -21.00 9.76
C CYS A 154 -5.27 -22.26 10.60
N PRO A 155 -5.19 -22.16 11.94
CA PRO A 155 -4.99 -23.33 12.81
C PRO A 155 -6.26 -24.19 12.85
N SER A 156 -6.11 -25.48 13.16
CA SER A 156 -7.25 -26.41 13.31
C SER A 156 -7.87 -26.36 14.71
N VAL A 157 -7.06 -26.11 15.73
CA VAL A 157 -7.47 -25.99 17.12
C VAL A 157 -6.67 -24.86 17.77
N LEU A 158 -7.36 -24.04 18.57
CA LEU A 158 -6.74 -23.05 19.44
C LEU A 158 -7.02 -23.45 20.88
N THR A 159 -5.95 -23.71 21.65
CA THR A 159 -6.03 -23.96 23.10
C THR A 159 -5.37 -22.81 23.84
N HIS A 160 -5.85 -22.48 25.05
CA HIS A 160 -5.28 -21.42 25.88
C HIS A 160 -3.76 -21.61 26.14
N SER A 161 -3.27 -22.85 26.21
CA SER A 161 -1.84 -23.20 26.31
C SER A 161 -1.06 -22.98 25.00
N LEU A 162 -1.65 -23.31 23.84
CA LEU A 162 -1.03 -23.15 22.51
C LEU A 162 -0.83 -21.68 22.11
N TRP A 163 -1.73 -20.79 22.53
CA TRP A 163 -1.59 -19.35 22.28
C TRP A 163 -0.35 -18.76 22.97
N LEU A 164 -0.09 -19.19 24.21
CA LEU A 164 1.10 -18.80 24.99
C LEU A 164 2.40 -19.36 24.41
N GLU A 165 2.38 -20.56 23.82
CA GLU A 165 3.55 -21.16 23.19
C GLU A 165 3.90 -20.50 21.84
N GLN A 166 2.90 -20.17 21.01
CA GLN A 166 3.14 -19.50 19.71
C GLN A 166 3.66 -18.05 19.84
N HIS A 167 3.42 -17.39 20.97
CA HIS A 167 3.80 -15.98 21.18
C HIS A 167 4.91 -15.78 22.23
N ARG A 168 5.46 -16.85 22.82
CA ARG A 168 6.63 -16.80 23.71
C ARG A 168 7.99 -16.81 23.01
N SER A 169 8.03 -17.01 21.70
CA SER A 169 9.27 -16.95 20.91
C SER A 169 9.28 -15.72 20.00
N LYS A 170 9.41 -14.53 20.61
CA LYS A 170 10.01 -13.32 20.04
C LYS A 170 10.56 -12.45 21.17
#